data_AF-A0A2Z5X391-F1
#
_entry.id   AF-A0A2Z5X391-F1
#
_cell.length_a   1.000
_cell.length_b   1.000
_cell.length_c   1.000
_cell.angle_alpha   90.00
_cell.angle_beta   90.00
_cell.angle_gamma   90.00
#
_symmetry.space_group_name_H-M   'P 1'
#
loop_
_entity.id
_entity.type
_entity.pdbx_description
1 polymer ?
#
loop_
_entity_poly.entity_id
_entity_poly.type
_entity_poly.pdbx_seq_one_letter_code
_entity_poly.pdbx_strand_id
1 'polypeptide(L)'
;MLKDDMNRKIGVSGWQLIGAVIIFGVVIYELMIGQIVAKPQSNPITRVDQPVSFWVIVGIKVTVASTFAVIGITGLKKESK
;
A
#
# COMPACT_ATOMS: atom_id res chain seq x y z
N MET A 1 18.11 -26.07 -8.86
CA MET A 1 16.80 -26.08 -8.20
C MET A 1 16.74 -25.22 -6.94
N LEU A 2 17.62 -25.39 -5.93
CA LEU A 2 17.57 -24.55 -4.70
C LEU A 2 17.85 -23.05 -4.90
N LYS A 3 18.74 -22.67 -5.84
CA LYS A 3 19.06 -21.27 -6.14
C LYS A 3 17.92 -20.50 -6.82
N ASP A 4 17.16 -21.17 -7.68
CA ASP A 4 16.07 -20.55 -8.43
C ASP A 4 14.88 -20.23 -7.51
N ASP A 5 14.57 -21.13 -6.57
CA ASP A 5 13.52 -20.90 -5.56
C ASP A 5 13.88 -19.77 -4.58
N MET A 6 15.16 -19.63 -4.20
CA MET A 6 15.62 -18.50 -3.39
C MET A 6 15.52 -17.18 -4.15
N ASN A 7 16.01 -17.12 -5.39
CA ASN A 7 15.92 -15.90 -6.20
C ASN A 7 14.46 -15.49 -6.45
N ARG A 8 13.55 -16.46 -6.60
CA ARG A 8 12.11 -16.21 -6.75
C ARG A 8 11.50 -15.64 -5.47
N LYS A 9 11.85 -16.13 -4.29
CA LYS A 9 11.31 -15.64 -3.01
C LYS A 9 11.83 -14.25 -2.62
N ILE A 10 13.10 -13.94 -2.91
CA ILE A 10 13.66 -12.58 -2.77
C ILE A 10 12.93 -11.62 -3.70
N GLY A 11 12.70 -12.04 -4.95
CA GLY A 11 11.93 -11.28 -5.93
C GLY A 11 10.52 -10.97 -5.42
N VAL A 12 9.78 -12.00 -4.96
CA VAL A 12 8.41 -11.83 -4.45
C VAL A 12 8.35 -10.90 -3.23
N SER A 13 9.28 -11.04 -2.27
CA SER A 13 9.34 -10.20 -1.07
C SER A 13 9.68 -8.73 -1.40
N GLY A 14 10.59 -8.51 -2.37
CA GLY A 14 10.90 -7.18 -2.90
C GLY A 14 9.71 -6.52 -3.61
N TRP A 15 8.97 -7.27 -4.43
CA TRP A 15 7.76 -6.78 -5.09
C TRP A 15 6.65 -6.41 -4.11
N GLN A 16 6.53 -7.14 -2.99
CA GLN A 16 5.58 -6.81 -1.92
C GLN A 16 5.93 -5.48 -1.25
N LEU A 17 7.22 -5.18 -1.04
CA LEU A 17 7.66 -3.89 -0.49
C LEU A 17 7.41 -2.73 -1.45
N ILE A 18 7.73 -2.92 -2.73
CA ILE A 18 7.43 -1.92 -3.76
C ILE A 18 5.91 -1.64 -3.82
N GLY A 19 5.09 -2.70 -3.78
CA GLY A 19 3.64 -2.57 -3.72
C GLY A 19 3.16 -1.80 -2.49
N ALA A 20 3.72 -2.07 -1.31
CA ALA A 20 3.40 -1.33 -0.09
C ALA A 20 3.71 0.17 -0.20
N VAL A 21 4.89 0.52 -0.73
CA VAL A 21 5.30 1.93 -0.93
C VAL A 21 4.34 2.66 -1.88
N ILE A 22 3.94 2.03 -2.98
CA ILE A 22 2.99 2.61 -3.93
C ILE A 22 1.64 2.85 -3.25
N ILE A 23 1.11 1.88 -2.50
CA ILE A 23 -0.18 2.04 -1.82
C ILE A 23 -0.11 3.15 -0.78
N PHE A 24 0.97 3.24 0.00
CA PHE A 24 1.16 4.36 0.94
C PHE A 24 1.24 5.71 0.23
N GLY A 25 1.95 5.80 -0.89
CA GLY A 25 2.01 7.01 -1.71
C GLY A 25 0.63 7.47 -2.18
N VAL A 26 -0.20 6.53 -2.64
CA VAL A 26 -1.60 6.81 -3.02
C VAL A 26 -2.41 7.31 -1.82
N VAL A 27 -2.30 6.67 -0.66
CA VAL A 27 -3.01 7.10 0.56
C VAL A 27 -2.62 8.53 0.96
N ILE A 28 -1.33 8.86 0.95
CA ILE A 28 -0.84 10.21 1.28
C ILE A 28 -1.41 11.22 0.29
N TYR A 29 -1.38 10.91 -1.01
CA TYR A 29 -1.96 11.77 -2.04
C TYR A 29 -3.47 12.00 -1.82
N GLU A 30 -4.23 10.95 -1.51
CA GLU A 30 -5.67 11.03 -1.22
C GLU A 30 -5.97 11.88 0.02
N LEU A 31 -5.12 11.81 1.05
CA LEU A 31 -5.23 12.64 2.24
C LEU A 31 -4.88 14.12 1.95
N MET A 32 -3.88 14.38 1.11
CA MET A 32 -3.48 15.74 0.73
C MET A 32 -4.57 16.45 -0.08
N ILE A 33 -5.19 15.73 -1.02
CA ILE A 33 -6.25 16.27 -1.88
C ILE A 33 -7.61 16.21 -1.20
N GLY A 34 -7.80 15.31 -0.23
CA GLY A 34 -9.11 15.04 0.37
C GLY A 34 -10.05 14.36 -0.62
N GLN A 35 -9.52 13.53 -1.53
CA GLN A 35 -10.34 12.84 -2.53
C GLN A 35 -9.77 11.46 -2.80
N ILE A 36 -10.64 10.49 -3.09
CA ILE A 36 -10.23 9.14 -3.50
C ILE A 36 -9.98 9.15 -5.00
N VAL A 37 -8.79 8.72 -5.44
CA VAL A 37 -8.36 8.76 -6.85
C VAL A 37 -9.30 7.97 -7.78
N ALA A 38 -10.02 6.98 -7.25
CA ALA A 38 -10.97 6.16 -8.00
C ALA A 38 -12.32 6.84 -8.32
N LYS A 39 -12.58 8.06 -7.84
CA LYS A 39 -13.80 8.81 -8.19
C LYS A 39 -13.45 10.10 -8.94
N PRO A 40 -13.81 10.23 -10.23
CA PRO A 40 -13.77 11.54 -10.88
C PRO A 40 -14.78 12.44 -10.15
N GLN A 41 -14.32 13.54 -9.58
CA GLN A 41 -15.20 14.55 -8.98
C GLN A 41 -15.23 15.80 -9.85
N SER A 42 -16.44 16.22 -10.22
CA SER A 42 -16.73 17.49 -10.90
C SER A 42 -16.63 18.70 -9.98
N ASN A 43 -16.58 18.50 -8.66
CA ASN A 43 -16.43 19.55 -7.65
C ASN A 43 -15.44 19.12 -6.56
N PRO A 44 -14.41 19.93 -6.26
CA PRO A 44 -13.53 19.68 -5.12
C PRO A 44 -14.32 19.85 -3.82
N ILE A 45 -14.57 18.76 -3.11
CA ILE A 45 -15.18 18.79 -1.78
C ILE A 45 -14.15 19.40 -0.83
N THR A 46 -14.51 20.53 -0.22
CA THR A 46 -13.77 21.18 0.88
C THR A 46 -13.49 20.16 1.98
N ARG A 47 -12.24 20.13 2.50
CA ARG A 47 -11.68 19.14 3.45
C ARG A 47 -12.50 18.83 4.72
N VAL A 48 -13.59 19.55 4.98
CA VAL A 48 -14.32 19.55 6.26
C VAL A 48 -15.44 18.50 6.32
N ASP A 49 -15.97 18.02 5.18
CA ASP A 49 -17.08 17.03 5.13
C ASP A 49 -16.69 15.74 4.38
N GLN A 50 -15.57 15.12 4.77
CA GLN A 50 -15.23 13.80 4.26
C GLN A 50 -16.24 12.76 4.79
N PRO A 51 -16.96 12.02 3.93
CA PRO A 51 -17.92 11.02 4.39
C PRO A 51 -17.17 9.89 5.13
N VAL A 52 -17.82 9.21 6.08
CA VAL A 52 -17.22 8.07 6.81
C VAL A 52 -16.62 7.02 5.87
N SER A 53 -17.22 6.84 4.69
CA SER A 53 -16.72 5.94 3.64
C SER A 53 -15.33 6.31 3.13
N PHE A 54 -14.95 7.59 3.13
CA PHE A 54 -13.59 8.01 2.80
C PHE A 54 -12.58 7.43 3.79
N TRP A 55 -12.82 7.63 5.08
CA TRP A 55 -11.95 7.15 6.15
C TRP A 55 -11.85 5.63 6.20
N VAL A 56 -12.96 4.93 5.93
CA VAL A 56 -12.97 3.47 5.81
C VAL A 56 -12.08 3.00 4.66
N ILE A 57 -12.16 3.63 3.48
CA ILE A 57 -11.34 3.28 2.32
C ILE A 57 -9.85 3.54 2.59
N VAL A 58 -9.52 4.68 3.20
CA VAL A 58 -8.16 4.99 3.64
C VAL A 58 -7.65 3.93 4.61
N GLY A 59 -8.44 3.57 5.63
CA GLY A 59 -8.09 2.56 6.62
C GLY A 59 -7.80 1.18 6.01
N ILE A 60 -8.59 0.75 5.03
CA ILE A 60 -8.35 -0.51 4.30
C ILE A 60 -7.02 -0.46 3.56
N LYS A 61 -6.75 0.63 2.82
CA LYS A 61 -5.48 0.77 2.07
C LYS A 61 -4.27 0.76 2.98
N VAL A 62 -4.33 1.48 4.11
CA VAL A 62 -3.28 1.49 5.13
C VAL A 62 -3.04 0.08 5.69
N THR A 63 -4.11 -0.67 5.97
CA THR A 63 -4.02 -2.06 6.47
C THR A 63 -3.36 -2.99 5.47
N VAL A 64 -3.75 -2.91 4.19
CA VAL A 64 -3.16 -3.71 3.11
C VAL A 64 -1.69 -3.35 2.91
N ALA A 65 -1.35 -2.06 2.83
CA ALA A 65 0.03 -1.61 2.68
C ALA A 65 0.92 -2.07 3.84
N SER A 66 0.42 -1.95 5.07
CA SER A 66 1.14 -2.40 6.27
C SER A 66 1.36 -3.91 6.26
N THR A 67 0.35 -4.69 5.85
CA THR A 67 0.47 -6.15 5.73
C THR A 67 1.52 -6.53 4.69
N PHE A 68 1.51 -5.89 3.53
CA PHE A 68 2.49 -6.12 2.48
C PHE A 68 3.91 -5.74 2.92
N ALA A 69 4.06 -4.62 3.65
CA ALA A 69 5.34 -4.22 4.22
C ALA A 69 5.87 -5.24 5.24
N VAL A 70 5.01 -5.71 6.16
CA VAL A 70 5.40 -6.70 7.17
C VAL A 70 5.80 -8.04 6.53
N ILE A 71 5.02 -8.52 5.56
CA ILE A 71 5.34 -9.77 4.85
C ILE A 71 6.64 -9.60 4.06
N GLY A 72 6.81 -8.50 3.33
CA GLY A 72 8.03 -8.22 2.58
C GLY A 72 9.28 -8.13 3.45
N ILE A 73 9.23 -7.39 4.57
CA ILE A 73 10.35 -7.28 5.53
C ILE A 73 10.65 -8.65 6.15
N THR A 74 9.62 -9.39 6.57
CA THR A 74 9.79 -10.71 7.20
C THR A 74 10.33 -11.74 6.21
N GLY A 75 9.93 -11.66 4.94
CA GLY A 75 10.44 -12.47 3.84
C GLY A 75 11.93 -12.25 3.64
N LEU A 76 12.35 -10.99 3.46
CA LEU A 76 13.77 -10.64 3.33
C LEU A 76 14.59 -11.03 4.58
N LYS A 77 14.04 -10.85 5.78
CA LYS A 77 14.73 -11.22 7.04
C LYS A 77 14.95 -12.73 7.17
N LYS A 78 14.02 -13.56 6.69
CA LYS A 78 14.17 -15.03 6.69
C LYS A 78 15.21 -15.51 5.69
N GLU A 79 15.43 -14.77 4.60
CA GLU A 79 16.41 -15.11 3.56
C GLU A 79 17.83 -14.65 3.87
N SER A 80 17.99 -13.70 4.80
CA SER A 80 19.29 -13.22 5.27
C SER A 80 19.95 -14.11 6.34
N LYS A 81 19.31 -15.21 6.76
CA LYS A 81 19.84 -16.19 7.73
C LYS A 81 20.20 -17.49 7.03
#